data_AF-A0A495RGP8-F1
#
_entry.id   AF-A0A495RGP8-F1
#
_cell.length_a   1.000
_cell.length_b   1.000
_cell.length_c   1.000
_cell.angle_alpha   90.00
_cell.angle_beta   90.00
_cell.angle_gamma   90.00
#
_symmetry.space_group_name_H-M   'P 1'
#
loop_
_entity.id
_entity.type
_entity.pdbx_description
1 polymer ?
#
loop_
_entity_poly.entity_id
_entity_poly.type
_entity_poly.pdbx_seq_one_letter_code
_entity_poly.pdbx_strand_id
1 'polypeptide(L)'
;MDDPTYVLQVTTECSAVFLTAPFLVVAALLLLSRRFRVTRVMVSLLLSVSLIVAVNEIRIAFVGAALSWWGVEGYGWAHTVAGSVLSIAAIAGAVALSYFIMRKGSRGDAP
;
A
#
# COMPACT_ATOMS: atom_id res chain seq x y z
N MET A 1 -21.74 -6.38 -34.31
CA MET A 1 -21.68 -7.18 -33.06
C MET A 1 -20.26 -7.00 -32.58
N ASP A 2 -20.05 -5.79 -32.07
CA ASP A 2 -18.75 -5.14 -31.94
C ASP A 2 -18.25 -5.44 -30.54
N ASP A 3 -17.25 -6.31 -30.47
CA ASP A 3 -16.63 -6.76 -29.23
C ASP A 3 -15.93 -5.55 -28.57
N PRO A 4 -16.49 -4.93 -27.51
CA PRO A 4 -15.87 -3.78 -26.90
C PRO A 4 -14.84 -4.33 -25.93
N THR A 5 -13.68 -4.68 -26.47
CA THR A 5 -12.50 -4.99 -25.67
C THR A 5 -12.06 -3.70 -24.98
N TYR A 6 -12.69 -3.38 -23.85
CA TYR A 6 -12.25 -2.31 -22.97
C TYR A 6 -10.91 -2.73 -22.38
N VAL A 7 -9.82 -2.30 -23.01
CA VAL A 7 -8.47 -2.54 -22.52
C VAL A 7 -8.28 -1.71 -21.25
N LEU A 8 -8.19 -2.38 -20.10
CA LEU A 8 -7.87 -1.77 -18.82
C LEU A 8 -6.50 -1.09 -18.92
N GLN A 9 -6.47 0.22 -19.18
CA GLN A 9 -5.24 0.99 -19.11
C GLN A 9 -4.87 1.17 -17.64
N VAL A 10 -3.96 0.33 -17.16
CA VAL A 10 -3.30 0.50 -15.86
C VAL A 10 -2.23 1.57 -16.02
N THR A 11 -2.53 2.78 -15.55
CA THR A 11 -1.58 3.91 -15.56
C THR A 11 -0.60 3.81 -14.39
N THR A 12 0.51 4.56 -14.46
CA THR A 12 1.55 4.62 -13.41
C THR A 12 1.01 5.04 -12.04
N GLU A 13 -0.14 5.71 -12.00
CA GLU A 13 -0.89 6.09 -10.79
C GLU A 13 -1.35 4.87 -9.97
N CYS A 14 -1.45 3.69 -10.58
CA CYS A 14 -1.78 2.42 -9.91
C CYS A 14 -0.55 1.65 -9.40
N SER A 15 0.64 2.25 -9.49
CA SER A 15 1.88 1.58 -9.10
C SER A 15 2.10 1.60 -7.59
N ALA A 16 2.22 0.41 -6.99
CA ALA A 16 2.59 0.26 -5.59
C ALA A 16 3.98 0.85 -5.26
N VAL A 17 4.81 1.14 -6.27
CA VAL A 17 6.14 1.73 -6.10
C VAL A 17 6.07 3.07 -5.36
N PHE A 18 5.14 3.96 -5.73
CA PHE A 18 5.02 5.26 -5.07
C PHE A 18 4.54 5.14 -3.62
N LEU A 19 3.69 4.14 -3.32
CA LEU A 19 3.20 3.92 -1.97
C LEU A 19 4.27 3.27 -1.07
N THR A 20 5.15 2.44 -1.63
CA THR A 20 6.17 1.70 -0.88
C THR A 20 7.49 2.46 -0.70
N ALA A 21 7.85 3.36 -1.62
CA ALA A 21 9.05 4.19 -1.54
C ALA A 21 9.25 4.92 -0.19
N PRO A 22 8.24 5.62 0.39
CA PRO A 22 8.43 6.27 1.69
C PRO A 22 8.73 5.30 2.82
N PHE A 23 8.20 4.07 2.80
CA PHE A 23 8.48 3.06 3.81
C PHE A 23 9.92 2.55 3.72
N LEU A 24 10.46 2.40 2.50
CA LEU A 24 11.87 2.07 2.28
C LEU A 24 12.78 3.17 2.83
N VAL A 25 12.45 4.44 2.57
CA VAL A 25 13.20 5.59 3.10
C VAL A 25 13.18 5.60 4.63
N VAL A 26 12.02 5.42 5.25
CA VAL A 26 11.89 5.37 6.71
C VAL A 26 12.69 4.21 7.29
N ALA A 27 12.62 3.01 6.71
CA ALA A 27 13.40 1.87 7.16
C ALA A 27 14.91 2.11 7.04
N ALA A 28 15.37 2.71 5.94
CA ALA A 28 16.78 3.07 5.75
C ALA A 28 17.26 4.06 6.83
N LEU A 29 16.48 5.12 7.12
CA LEU A 29 16.79 6.09 8.17
C LEU A 29 16.84 5.44 9.56
N LEU A 30 15.93 4.53 9.87
CA LEU A 30 15.90 3.80 11.14
C LEU A 30 17.11 2.87 11.30
N LEU A 31 17.54 2.19 10.23
CA LEU A 31 18.75 1.38 10.22
C LEU A 31 20.00 2.25 10.41
N LEU A 32 20.06 3.41 9.74
CA LEU A 32 21.18 4.34 9.83
C LEU A 32 21.32 4.94 11.24
N SER A 33 20.20 5.18 11.92
CA SER A 33 20.19 5.66 13.31
C SER A 33 20.79 4.66 14.31
N ARG A 34 20.94 3.37 13.96
CA ARG A 34 21.38 2.26 14.84
C ARG A 34 20.63 2.11 16.17
N ARG A 35 19.58 2.90 16.39
CA ARG A 35 18.79 2.94 17.62
C ARG A 35 17.84 1.75 17.75
N PHE A 36 17.58 1.06 16.65
CA PHE A 36 16.62 -0.05 16.56
C PHE A 36 17.30 -1.32 16.06
N ARG A 37 16.82 -2.48 16.55
CA ARG A 37 17.28 -3.79 16.08
C ARG A 37 16.94 -3.99 14.60
N VAL A 38 17.93 -4.39 13.79
CA VAL A 38 17.80 -4.61 12.34
C VAL A 38 16.62 -5.53 12.00
N THR A 39 16.49 -6.67 12.71
CA THR A 39 15.40 -7.64 12.51
C THR A 39 14.03 -7.00 12.68
N ARG A 40 13.87 -6.06 13.63
CA ARG A 40 12.59 -5.39 13.87
C ARG A 40 12.26 -4.40 12.76
N VAL A 41 13.25 -3.63 12.30
CA VAL A 41 13.06 -2.71 11.16
C VAL A 41 12.70 -3.48 9.90
N MET A 42 13.35 -4.62 9.66
CA MET A 42 13.06 -5.50 8.52
C MET A 42 11.66 -6.13 8.59
N VAL A 43 11.23 -6.64 9.75
CA VAL A 43 9.86 -7.17 9.92
C VAL A 43 8.82 -6.07 9.75
N SER A 44 9.06 -4.87 10.31
CA SER A 44 8.18 -3.72 10.17
C SER A 44 8.03 -3.30 8.71
N LEU A 45 9.14 -3.21 7.98
CA LEU A 45 9.17 -2.88 6.56
C LEU A 45 8.42 -3.94 5.75
N LEU A 46 8.75 -5.22 5.95
CA LEU A 46 8.15 -6.32 5.20
C LEU A 46 6.62 -6.34 5.38
N LEU A 47 6.12 -6.24 6.62
CA LEU A 47 4.68 -6.25 6.89
C LEU A 47 3.98 -5.01 6.32
N SER A 48 4.60 -3.85 6.39
CA SER A 48 4.03 -2.60 5.86
C SER A 48 3.98 -2.61 4.34
N VAL A 49 5.06 -3.05 3.69
CA VAL A 49 5.13 -3.20 2.23
C VAL A 49 4.12 -4.24 1.74
N SER A 50 4.04 -5.41 2.39
CA SER A 50 3.07 -6.44 2.03
C SER A 50 1.62 -5.96 2.15
N LEU A 51 1.30 -5.19 3.20
CA LEU A 51 -0.03 -4.60 3.34
C LEU A 51 -0.35 -3.63 2.19
N ILE A 52 0.60 -2.77 1.83
CA ILE A 52 0.43 -1.80 0.73
C ILE A 52 0.26 -2.51 -0.60
N VAL A 53 1.08 -3.53 -0.88
CA VAL A 53 0.96 -4.34 -2.09
C VAL A 53 -0.40 -5.03 -2.15
N ALA A 54 -0.85 -5.64 -1.05
CA ALA A 54 -2.15 -6.28 -1.00
C ALA A 54 -3.31 -5.31 -1.28
N VAL A 55 -3.28 -4.10 -0.69
CA VAL A 55 -4.30 -3.08 -0.97
C VAL A 55 -4.21 -2.57 -2.40
N ASN A 56 -3.01 -2.47 -2.98
CA ASN A 56 -2.83 -2.10 -4.37
C ASN A 56 -3.44 -3.15 -5.33
N GLU A 57 -3.25 -4.44 -5.06
CA GLU A 57 -3.88 -5.52 -5.83
C GLU A 57 -5.41 -5.45 -5.74
N ILE A 58 -5.94 -5.23 -4.53
CA ILE A 58 -7.39 -5.03 -4.33
C ILE A 58 -7.88 -3.82 -5.13
N ARG A 59 -7.13 -2.73 -5.16
CA ARG A 59 -7.47 -1.52 -5.94
C ARG A 59 -7.53 -1.83 -7.43
N ILE A 60 -6.55 -2.55 -7.98
CA ILE A 60 -6.53 -2.96 -9.39
C ILE A 60 -7.73 -3.86 -9.71
N ALA A 61 -7.97 -4.87 -8.87
CA ALA A 61 -9.12 -5.77 -9.03
C ALA A 61 -10.46 -5.03 -8.97
N PHE A 62 -10.60 -4.07 -8.05
CA PHE A 62 -11.82 -3.26 -7.91
C PHE A 62 -12.05 -2.37 -9.13
N VAL A 63 -11.00 -1.74 -9.66
CA VAL A 63 -11.10 -0.93 -10.90
C VAL A 63 -11.47 -1.81 -12.10
N GLY A 64 -10.90 -3.01 -12.22
CA GLY A 64 -11.27 -3.97 -13.26
C GLY A 64 -12.71 -4.45 -13.15
N ALA A 65 -13.18 -4.77 -11.94
CA ALA A 65 -14.56 -5.15 -11.68
C ALA A 65 -15.54 -4.00 -11.98
N ALA A 66 -15.22 -2.78 -11.56
CA ALA A 66 -16.03 -1.60 -11.81
C ALA A 66 -16.16 -1.29 -13.31
N LEU A 67 -15.08 -1.48 -14.07
CA LEU A 67 -15.11 -1.38 -15.53
C LEU A 67 -16.04 -2.43 -16.15
N SER A 68 -16.02 -3.67 -15.64
CA SER A 68 -16.86 -4.76 -16.15
C SER A 68 -18.35 -4.61 -15.87
N TRP A 69 -18.72 -3.97 -14.75
CA TRP A 69 -20.12 -3.85 -14.31
C TRP A 69 -20.78 -2.52 -14.70
N TRP A 70 -20.04 -1.41 -14.66
CA TRP A 70 -20.57 -0.06 -14.83
C TRP A 70 -19.96 0.71 -16.01
N GLY A 71 -19.07 0.09 -16.79
CA GLY A 71 -18.44 0.73 -17.93
C GLY A 71 -17.55 1.92 -17.54
N VAL A 72 -17.41 2.89 -18.46
CA VAL A 72 -16.46 4.01 -18.33
C VAL A 72 -16.78 4.98 -17.18
N GLU A 73 -18.04 5.17 -16.81
CA GLU A 73 -18.41 6.01 -15.65
C GLU A 73 -18.04 5.33 -14.32
N GLY A 74 -18.26 4.02 -14.21
CA GLY A 74 -17.83 3.22 -13.07
C GLY A 74 -16.31 3.18 -12.90
N TYR A 75 -15.57 3.15 -14.01
CA TYR A 75 -14.12 3.28 -14.00
C TYR A 75 -13.67 4.63 -13.43
N GLY A 76 -14.30 5.75 -13.83
CA GLY A 76 -13.95 7.08 -13.32
C GLY A 76 -14.09 7.19 -11.79
N TRP A 77 -15.20 6.72 -11.23
CA TRP A 77 -15.45 6.74 -9.79
C TRP A 77 -14.57 5.77 -9.00
N ALA A 78 -14.38 4.55 -9.51
CA ALA A 78 -13.53 3.55 -8.86
C ALA A 78 -12.05 3.95 -8.89
N HIS A 79 -11.59 4.54 -10.00
CA HIS A 79 -10.20 4.94 -10.18
C HIS A 79 -9.80 6.14 -9.30
N THR A 80 -10.69 7.12 -9.18
CA THR A 80 -10.43 8.37 -8.44
C THR A 80 -10.79 8.25 -6.96
N VAL A 81 -12.06 8.05 -6.63
CA VAL A 81 -12.55 8.13 -5.25
C VAL A 81 -12.21 6.87 -4.46
N ALA A 82 -12.62 5.70 -4.97
CA ALA A 82 -12.36 4.44 -4.26
C ALA A 82 -10.86 4.14 -4.19
N GLY A 83 -10.15 4.39 -5.30
CA GLY A 83 -8.70 4.27 -5.36
C GLY A 83 -7.96 5.14 -4.35
N SER A 84 -8.40 6.40 -4.15
CA SER A 84 -7.77 7.30 -3.17
C SER A 84 -8.05 6.87 -1.73
N VAL A 85 -9.30 6.50 -1.42
CA VAL A 85 -9.68 6.05 -0.08
C VAL A 85 -8.92 4.78 0.32
N LEU A 86 -8.79 3.80 -0.59
CA LEU A 86 -8.01 2.59 -0.34
C LEU A 86 -6.53 2.91 -0.07
N SER A 87 -5.91 3.77 -0.88
CA SER A 87 -4.51 4.16 -0.71
C SER A 87 -4.27 4.88 0.62
N ILE A 88 -5.15 5.80 1.01
CA ILE A 88 -5.04 6.51 2.30
C ILE A 88 -5.18 5.52 3.47
N ALA A 89 -6.16 4.61 3.40
CA ALA A 89 -6.36 3.59 4.42
C ALA A 89 -5.14 2.65 4.52
N ALA A 90 -4.55 2.25 3.39
CA ALA A 90 -3.34 1.42 3.35
C ALA A 90 -2.15 2.12 4.00
N ILE A 91 -1.90 3.39 3.67
CA ILE A 91 -0.80 4.17 4.22
C ILE A 91 -1.01 4.35 5.74
N ALA A 92 -2.21 4.75 6.17
CA ALA A 92 -2.53 4.90 7.59
C ALA A 92 -2.35 3.59 8.35
N GLY A 93 -2.84 2.47 7.80
CA GLY A 93 -2.69 1.14 8.36
C GLY A 93 -1.21 0.70 8.46
N ALA A 94 -0.42 0.94 7.41
CA ALA A 94 0.99 0.59 7.37
C ALA A 94 1.83 1.43 8.34
N VAL A 95 1.53 2.73 8.49
CA VAL A 95 2.15 3.60 9.50
C VAL A 95 1.79 3.14 10.91
N ALA A 96 0.51 2.86 11.18
CA ALA A 96 0.06 2.36 12.48
C ALA A 96 0.73 1.02 12.81
N LEU A 97 0.77 0.09 11.85
CA LEU A 97 1.41 -1.21 12.01
C LEU A 97 2.91 -1.07 12.32
N SER A 98 3.62 -0.23 11.55
CA SER A 98 5.02 0.08 11.80
C SER A 98 5.24 0.66 13.20
N TYR A 99 4.40 1.61 13.62
CA TYR A 99 4.47 2.21 14.95
C TYR A 99 4.24 1.17 16.06
N PHE A 100 3.24 0.29 15.91
CA PHE A 100 2.95 -0.76 16.89
C PHE A 100 4.10 -1.78 17.00
N ILE A 101 4.68 -2.21 15.88
CA ILE A 101 5.83 -3.12 15.85
C ILE A 101 7.03 -2.48 16.55
N MET A 102 7.30 -1.19 16.28
CA MET A 102 8.41 -0.47 16.90
C MET A 102 8.21 -0.26 18.40
N ARG A 103 6.97 0.08 18.84
CA ARG A 103 6.62 0.31 20.25
C ARG A 103 6.65 -0.97 21.07
N LYS A 104 6.10 -2.07 20.54
CA LYS A 104 5.92 -3.32 21.29
C LYS A 104 7.22 -3.83 21.90
N GLY A 105 8.33 -3.61 21.22
CA GLY A 105 9.59 -4.10 21.70
C GLY A 105 10.53 -3.09 22.36
N SER A 106 10.12 -1.83 22.52
CA SER A 106 10.74 -0.95 23.53
C SER A 106 10.40 -1.40 24.96
N ARG A 107 9.34 -2.20 25.12
CA ARG A 107 8.87 -2.74 26.41
C ARG A 107 9.49 -4.09 26.79
N GLY A 108 10.05 -4.82 25.82
CA GLY A 108 10.67 -6.14 26.05
C GLY A 108 12.20 -6.13 26.14
N ASP A 109 12.82 -4.96 25.97
CA ASP A 109 14.27 -4.76 26.02
C ASP A 109 14.68 -3.94 27.26
N ALA A 110 13.80 -3.82 28.27
CA ALA A 110 14.15 -3.28 29.58
C ALA A 110 14.86 -4.40 30.39
N PRO A 111 16.06 -4.13 30.94
CA PRO A 111 16.87 -5.12 31.67
C PRO A 111 16.24 -5.56 32.99
#